data_AF-A0A916CL02-F1
#
_entry.id   AF-A0A916CL02-F1
#
_cell.length_a   1.000
_cell.length_b   1.000
_cell.length_c   1.000
_cell.angle_alpha   90.00
_cell.angle_beta   90.00
_cell.angle_gamma   90.00
#
_symmetry.space_group_name_H-M   'P 1'
#
loop_
_entity.id
_entity.type
_entity.pdbx_description
1 polymer ?
#
loop_
_entity_poly.entity_id
_entity_poly.type
_entity_poly.pdbx_seq_one_letter_code
_entity_poly.pdbx_strand_id
1 'polypeptide(L)'
;HPHSPEENFRGKVVVDTELCIGCGACAMACPSSLITLRDVAARRVVDFALRRCTYCAQCRDVCPQKAITLSSQFETASPSMDDMSIRLELKLVRCKNCGAPVGTRRELNKITTELIKTSTFTPETLGWLELCITCKRKAALDTPALALEVTR
;
A
#
# COMPACT_ATOMS: atom_id res chain seq x y z
N HIS A 1 -34.47 21.50 -6.38
CA HIS A 1 -34.44 20.11 -6.91
C HIS A 1 -33.26 19.37 -6.30
N PRO A 2 -33.38 18.09 -5.91
CA PRO A 2 -32.21 17.31 -5.55
C PRO A 2 -31.47 16.99 -6.85
N HIS A 3 -30.37 17.69 -7.10
CA HIS A 3 -29.47 17.36 -8.21
C HIS A 3 -28.54 16.26 -7.72
N SER A 4 -28.52 15.12 -8.42
CA SER A 4 -27.52 14.09 -8.17
C SER A 4 -26.14 14.63 -8.52
N PRO A 5 -25.09 14.34 -7.73
CA PRO A 5 -23.72 14.71 -8.08
C PRO A 5 -23.30 14.12 -9.44
N GLU A 6 -22.44 14.84 -10.15
CA GLU A 6 -21.85 14.37 -11.41
C GLU A 6 -20.95 13.13 -11.20
N GLU A 7 -20.67 12.40 -12.28
CA GLU A 7 -19.92 11.13 -12.26
C GLU A 7 -18.54 11.22 -11.58
N ASN A 8 -17.85 12.36 -11.71
CA ASN A 8 -16.50 12.57 -11.16
C ASN A 8 -16.48 13.39 -9.86
N PHE A 9 -17.61 13.45 -9.16
CA PHE A 9 -17.71 14.16 -7.89
C PHE A 9 -16.72 13.63 -6.84
N ARG A 10 -16.17 14.55 -6.03
CA ARG A 10 -15.14 14.26 -5.02
C ARG A 10 -15.74 14.23 -3.61
N GLY A 11 -16.54 13.21 -3.31
CA GLY A 11 -17.15 13.03 -2.00
C GLY A 11 -16.33 12.12 -1.08
N LYS A 12 -17.01 11.42 -0.17
CA LYS A 12 -16.40 10.57 0.86
C LYS A 12 -15.35 9.61 0.26
N VAL A 13 -14.18 9.59 0.87
CA VAL A 13 -13.12 8.65 0.50
C VAL A 13 -13.56 7.24 0.88
N VAL A 14 -13.48 6.33 -0.08
CA VAL A 14 -13.74 4.89 0.10
C VAL A 14 -12.46 4.14 -0.21
N VAL A 15 -12.14 3.15 0.61
CA VAL A 15 -10.97 2.29 0.41
C VAL A 15 -11.44 0.85 0.29
N ASP A 16 -11.18 0.25 -0.87
CA ASP A 16 -11.31 -1.18 -1.07
C ASP A 16 -10.18 -1.89 -0.31
N THR A 17 -10.55 -2.56 0.77
CA THR A 17 -9.59 -3.23 1.64
C THR A 17 -8.92 -4.41 0.96
N GLU A 18 -9.55 -5.05 -0.02
CA GLU A 18 -9.02 -6.22 -0.72
C GLU A 18 -7.98 -5.84 -1.78
N LEU A 19 -8.17 -4.71 -2.45
CA LEU A 19 -7.21 -4.17 -3.41
C LEU A 19 -6.02 -3.48 -2.74
N CYS A 20 -6.19 -2.96 -1.52
CA CYS A 20 -5.12 -2.26 -0.82
C CYS A 20 -3.96 -3.21 -0.45
N ILE A 21 -2.74 -2.81 -0.84
CA ILE A 21 -1.50 -3.54 -0.56
C ILE A 21 -0.61 -2.86 0.50
N GLY A 22 -1.01 -1.69 1.01
CA GLY A 22 -0.26 -0.99 2.05
C GLY A 22 1.12 -0.48 1.61
N CYS A 23 1.26 -0.06 0.34
CA CYS A 23 2.52 0.49 -0.22
C CYS A 23 2.82 1.92 0.23
N GLY A 24 1.83 2.67 0.71
CA GLY A 24 2.04 4.02 1.26
C GLY A 24 2.10 5.17 0.25
N ALA A 25 1.92 4.91 -1.05
CA ALA A 25 1.90 5.97 -2.07
C ALA A 25 0.89 7.09 -1.75
N CYS A 26 -0.32 6.71 -1.30
CA CYS A 26 -1.35 7.67 -0.90
C CYS A 26 -0.95 8.51 0.32
N ALA A 27 -0.19 7.95 1.27
CA ALA A 27 0.29 8.69 2.43
C ALA A 27 1.32 9.75 2.05
N MET A 28 2.23 9.43 1.13
CA MET A 28 3.20 10.39 0.61
C MET A 28 2.52 11.51 -0.20
N ALA A 29 1.48 11.18 -0.96
CA ALA A 29 0.78 12.16 -1.79
C ALA A 29 -0.27 13.01 -1.02
N CYS A 30 -0.55 12.74 0.25
CA CYS A 30 -1.62 13.44 0.96
C CYS A 30 -1.15 14.83 1.44
N PRO A 31 -1.66 15.95 0.87
CA PRO A 31 -1.20 17.29 1.25
C PRO A 31 -1.57 17.69 2.69
N SER A 32 -2.60 17.08 3.27
CA SER A 32 -3.00 17.32 4.67
C SER A 32 -2.47 16.27 5.65
N SER A 33 -1.61 15.35 5.18
CA SER A 33 -1.02 14.27 5.98
C SER A 33 -2.06 13.51 6.82
N LEU A 34 -3.25 13.27 6.24
CA LEU A 34 -4.34 12.56 6.93
C LEU A 34 -4.12 11.05 6.98
N ILE A 35 -3.32 10.53 6.04
CA ILE A 35 -3.03 9.11 5.88
C ILE A 35 -1.69 8.83 6.52
N THR A 36 -1.65 7.85 7.42
CA THR A 36 -0.42 7.42 8.10
C THR A 36 -0.18 5.93 7.91
N LEU A 37 1.09 5.55 7.76
CA LEU A 37 1.53 4.16 7.74
C LEU A 37 2.45 3.92 8.92
N ARG A 38 2.22 2.82 9.63
CA ARG A 38 3.12 2.36 10.69
C ARG A 38 3.12 0.84 10.78
N ASP A 39 4.29 0.27 11.04
CA ASP A 39 4.43 -1.15 11.28
C ASP A 39 4.36 -1.41 12.80
N VAL A 40 3.35 -2.16 13.23
CA VAL A 40 3.10 -2.50 14.63
C VAL A 40 3.11 -4.02 14.75
N ALA A 41 4.08 -4.55 15.49
CA ALA A 41 4.31 -5.98 15.64
C ALA A 41 4.44 -6.70 14.27
N ALA A 42 3.43 -7.50 13.89
CA ALA A 42 3.41 -8.27 12.63
C ALA A 42 2.44 -7.70 11.58
N ARG A 43 1.96 -6.46 11.78
CA ARG A 43 0.98 -5.80 10.92
C ARG A 43 1.47 -4.43 10.48
N ARG A 44 1.21 -4.09 9.22
CA ARG A 44 1.22 -2.72 8.73
C ARG A 44 -0.15 -2.11 8.93
N VAL A 45 -0.23 -1.03 9.70
CA VAL A 45 -1.46 -0.27 9.95
C VAL A 45 -1.47 0.94 9.02
N VAL A 46 -2.56 1.08 8.27
CA VAL A 46 -2.84 2.25 7.44
C VAL A 46 -4.07 2.95 8.02
N ASP A 47 -3.87 4.15 8.56
CA ASP A 47 -4.95 4.94 9.15
C ASP A 47 -5.24 6.17 8.28
N PHE A 48 -6.52 6.44 8.03
CA PHE A 48 -7.03 7.63 7.38
C PHE A 48 -7.83 8.43 8.40
N ALA A 49 -7.38 9.63 8.75
CA ALA A 49 -8.13 10.55 9.60
C ALA A 49 -8.96 11.52 8.72
N LEU A 50 -10.12 11.06 8.24
CA LEU A 50 -10.92 11.76 7.22
C LEU A 50 -11.39 13.16 7.65
N ARG A 51 -11.41 13.45 8.95
CA ARG A 51 -11.64 14.81 9.49
C ARG A 51 -10.67 15.89 8.97
N ARG A 52 -9.50 15.48 8.45
CA ARG A 52 -8.49 16.39 7.85
C ARG A 52 -8.50 16.34 6.31
N CYS A 53 -9.48 15.66 5.71
CA CYS A 53 -9.55 15.50 4.27
C CYS A 53 -9.97 16.79 3.59
N THR A 54 -9.23 17.19 2.56
CA THR A 54 -9.57 18.31 1.67
C THR A 54 -10.23 17.85 0.38
N TYR A 55 -10.52 16.54 0.24
CA TYR A 55 -11.15 15.93 -0.93
C TYR A 55 -10.40 16.20 -2.26
N CYS A 56 -9.08 16.42 -2.20
CA CYS A 56 -8.25 16.75 -3.37
C CYS A 56 -8.06 15.59 -4.38
N ALA A 57 -8.45 14.37 -4.02
CA ALA A 57 -8.35 13.15 -4.81
C ALA A 57 -6.93 12.62 -5.14
N GLN A 58 -5.86 13.26 -4.67
CA GLN A 58 -4.49 12.80 -4.96
C GLN A 58 -4.23 11.34 -4.51
N CYS A 59 -4.81 10.92 -3.39
CA CYS A 59 -4.69 9.53 -2.90
C CYS A 59 -5.30 8.50 -3.85
N ARG A 60 -6.41 8.83 -4.54
CA ARG A 60 -7.00 8.00 -5.60
C ARG A 60 -6.05 7.92 -6.78
N ASP A 61 -5.56 9.07 -7.23
CA ASP A 61 -4.82 9.18 -8.48
C ASP A 61 -3.44 8.48 -8.41
N VAL A 62 -2.77 8.50 -7.24
CA VAL A 62 -1.49 7.82 -7.06
C VAL A 62 -1.59 6.34 -6.67
N CYS A 63 -2.79 5.81 -6.42
CA CYS A 63 -2.94 4.45 -5.93
C CYS A 63 -2.67 3.43 -7.07
N PRO A 64 -1.57 2.65 -7.02
CA PRO A 64 -1.24 1.74 -8.12
C PRO A 64 -2.24 0.58 -8.27
N GLN A 65 -2.99 0.27 -7.20
CA GLN A 65 -3.99 -0.79 -7.20
C GLN A 65 -5.42 -0.26 -7.42
N LYS A 66 -5.60 1.05 -7.61
CA LYS A 66 -6.92 1.70 -7.72
C LYS A 66 -7.85 1.36 -6.54
N ALA A 67 -7.26 1.14 -5.35
CA ALA A 67 -7.97 0.74 -4.15
C ALA A 67 -8.71 1.89 -3.45
N ILE A 68 -8.52 3.13 -3.91
CA ILE A 68 -9.10 4.33 -3.28
C ILE A 68 -9.99 5.01 -4.31
N THR A 69 -11.23 5.32 -3.94
CA THR A 69 -12.18 6.09 -4.75
C THR A 69 -12.77 7.24 -3.92
N LEU A 70 -13.37 8.21 -4.62
CA LEU A 70 -14.19 9.25 -3.98
C LEU A 70 -15.62 9.02 -4.44
N SER A 71 -16.53 8.83 -3.50
CA SER A 71 -17.93 8.54 -3.79
C SER A 71 -18.71 9.82 -4.10
N SER A 72 -19.97 9.67 -4.50
CA SER A 72 -20.92 10.78 -4.62
C SER A 72 -21.48 11.23 -3.25
N GLN A 73 -21.13 10.58 -2.14
CA GLN A 73 -21.62 10.95 -0.81
C GLN A 73 -20.91 12.22 -0.30
N PHE A 74 -21.65 13.34 -0.21
CA PHE A 74 -21.15 14.61 0.35
C PHE A 74 -21.67 14.87 1.77
N GLU A 75 -22.80 14.30 2.14
CA GLU A 75 -23.39 14.39 3.48
C GLU A 75 -22.63 13.47 4.45
N THR A 76 -21.48 13.96 4.94
CA THR A 76 -20.55 13.20 5.79
C THR A 76 -20.52 13.66 7.25
N ALA A 77 -21.43 14.57 7.63
CA ALA A 77 -21.58 15.01 9.00
C ALA A 77 -21.95 13.81 9.90
N SER A 78 -21.17 13.60 10.95
CA SER A 78 -21.42 12.59 11.97
C SER A 78 -21.06 13.15 13.35
N PRO A 79 -21.81 12.79 14.42
CA PRO A 79 -21.42 13.10 15.79
C PRO A 79 -20.26 12.24 16.33
N SER A 80 -19.88 11.15 15.63
CA SER A 80 -18.82 10.24 16.05
C SER A 80 -17.53 10.47 15.26
N MET A 81 -16.40 10.51 15.96
CA MET A 81 -15.08 10.57 15.32
C MET A 81 -14.71 9.27 14.60
N ASP A 82 -15.23 8.13 15.05
CA ASP A 82 -14.92 6.82 14.48
C ASP A 82 -15.43 6.71 13.03
N ASP A 83 -16.58 7.35 12.74
CA ASP A 83 -17.16 7.41 11.39
C ASP A 83 -16.32 8.21 10.39
N MET A 84 -15.39 9.02 10.90
CA MET A 84 -14.42 9.81 10.13
C MET A 84 -13.03 9.18 10.14
N SER A 85 -12.96 7.86 10.30
CA SER A 85 -11.72 7.11 10.26
C SER A 85 -11.82 5.88 9.36
N ILE A 86 -10.72 5.52 8.72
CA ILE A 86 -10.56 4.23 8.05
C ILE A 86 -9.27 3.62 8.58
N ARG A 87 -9.33 2.38 9.06
CA ARG A 87 -8.17 1.62 9.51
C ARG A 87 -8.06 0.33 8.70
N LEU A 88 -6.88 0.10 8.14
CA LEU A 88 -6.53 -1.16 7.49
C LEU A 88 -5.34 -1.79 8.22
N GLU A 89 -5.36 -3.11 8.35
CA GLU A 89 -4.25 -3.88 8.88
C GLU A 89 -3.82 -4.96 7.91
N LEU A 90 -2.57 -4.90 7.46
CA LEU A 90 -2.01 -5.85 6.50
C LEU A 90 -0.91 -6.69 7.16
N LYS A 91 -0.89 -8.00 6.88
CA LYS A 91 0.12 -8.90 7.41
C LYS A 91 1.50 -8.58 6.82
N LEU A 92 2.46 -8.30 7.70
CA LEU A 92 3.86 -8.15 7.32
C LEU A 92 4.50 -9.51 7.06
N VAL A 93 5.37 -9.55 6.06
CA VAL A 93 6.27 -10.68 5.81
C VAL A 93 7.58 -10.41 6.55
N ARG A 94 8.02 -11.41 7.30
CA ARG A 94 9.29 -11.39 8.01
C ARG A 94 10.39 -11.94 7.11
N CYS A 95 11.57 -11.34 7.22
CA CYS A 95 12.74 -11.78 6.50
C CYS A 95 13.07 -13.23 6.85
N LYS A 96 13.24 -14.10 5.84
CA LYS A 96 13.62 -15.51 6.04
C LYS A 96 14.95 -15.72 6.78
N ASN A 97 15.83 -14.73 6.74
CA ASN A 97 17.15 -14.79 7.40
C ASN A 97 17.13 -14.18 8.81
N CYS A 98 16.75 -12.91 8.96
CA CYS A 98 16.87 -12.19 10.23
C CYS A 98 15.54 -11.85 10.92
N GLY A 99 14.38 -12.16 10.32
CA GLY A 99 13.06 -11.89 10.89
C GLY A 99 12.58 -10.42 10.83
N ALA A 100 13.40 -9.49 10.32
CA ALA A 100 13.02 -8.09 10.12
C ALA A 100 11.85 -7.95 9.12
N PRO A 101 10.96 -6.94 9.28
CA PRO A 101 9.87 -6.72 8.34
C PRO A 101 10.40 -6.34 6.95
N VAL A 102 9.83 -6.92 5.90
CA VAL A 102 10.23 -6.65 4.52
C VAL A 102 9.20 -5.80 3.78
N GLY A 103 7.92 -6.09 3.99
CA GLY A 103 6.78 -5.47 3.33
C GLY A 103 5.51 -6.24 3.66
N THR A 104 4.37 -5.86 3.07
CA THR A 104 3.14 -6.63 3.28
C THR A 104 3.11 -7.86 2.38
N ARG A 105 2.38 -8.91 2.80
CA ARG A 105 2.21 -10.11 1.95
C ARG A 105 1.57 -9.77 0.60
N ARG A 106 0.57 -8.88 0.60
CA ARG A 106 -0.13 -8.46 -0.63
C ARG A 106 0.77 -7.64 -1.56
N GLU A 107 1.63 -6.79 -0.99
CA GLU A 107 2.63 -6.03 -1.73
C GLU A 107 3.66 -6.95 -2.40
N LEU A 108 4.24 -7.88 -1.65
CA LEU A 108 5.19 -8.85 -2.21
C LEU A 108 4.56 -9.71 -3.31
N ASN A 109 3.34 -10.21 -3.11
CA ASN A 109 2.64 -10.98 -4.13
C ASN A 109 2.43 -10.20 -5.44
N LYS A 110 2.12 -8.89 -5.34
CA LYS A 110 1.99 -8.04 -6.53
C LYS A 110 3.32 -7.84 -7.23
N ILE A 111 4.39 -7.54 -6.49
CA ILE A 111 5.74 -7.41 -7.07
C ILE A 111 6.14 -8.72 -7.76
N THR A 112 5.95 -9.87 -7.12
CA THR A 112 6.21 -11.19 -7.71
C THR A 112 5.43 -11.38 -9.02
N THR A 113 4.14 -11.09 -9.01
CA THR A 113 3.27 -11.27 -10.19
C THR A 113 3.71 -10.37 -11.34
N GLU A 114 4.07 -9.12 -11.07
CA GLU A 114 4.51 -8.19 -12.12
C GLU A 114 5.90 -8.56 -12.65
N LEU A 115 6.85 -8.93 -11.79
CA LEU A 115 8.19 -9.37 -12.23
C LEU A 115 8.12 -10.60 -13.15
N ILE A 116 7.31 -11.62 -12.80
CA ILE A 116 7.14 -12.82 -13.64
C ILE A 116 6.56 -12.45 -15.02
N LYS A 117 5.70 -11.44 -15.11
CA LYS A 117 5.12 -11.01 -16.39
C LYS A 117 6.12 -10.26 -17.27
N THR A 118 7.04 -9.50 -16.67
CA THR A 118 7.89 -8.56 -17.40
C THR A 118 9.34 -9.01 -17.57
N SER A 119 9.72 -10.18 -17.06
CA SER A 119 11.11 -10.64 -17.02
C SER A 119 11.23 -12.17 -17.13
N THR A 120 12.47 -12.68 -17.09
CA THR A 120 12.75 -14.12 -17.08
C THR A 120 12.70 -14.75 -15.69
N PHE A 121 12.26 -14.02 -14.65
CA PHE A 121 12.18 -14.56 -13.29
C PHE A 121 11.07 -15.61 -13.16
N THR A 122 11.32 -16.60 -12.31
CA THR A 122 10.38 -17.65 -11.89
C THR A 122 10.05 -17.51 -10.40
N PRO A 123 8.96 -18.11 -9.89
CA PRO A 123 8.63 -18.07 -8.46
C PRO A 123 9.79 -18.54 -7.55
N GLU A 124 10.55 -19.54 -8.00
CA GLU A 124 11.68 -20.12 -7.25
C GLU A 124 12.87 -19.14 -7.17
N THR A 125 13.12 -18.41 -8.25
CA THR A 125 14.22 -17.42 -8.32
C THR A 125 13.88 -16.12 -7.59
N LEU A 126 12.61 -15.86 -7.25
CA LEU A 126 12.16 -14.68 -6.54
C LEU A 126 12.19 -14.80 -4.99
N GLY A 127 12.83 -15.85 -4.45
CA GLY A 127 12.96 -16.05 -3.00
C GLY A 127 13.62 -14.88 -2.26
N TRP A 128 14.45 -14.10 -2.97
CA TRP A 128 15.07 -12.88 -2.45
C TRP A 128 14.07 -11.77 -2.12
N LEU A 129 12.84 -11.78 -2.64
CA LEU A 129 11.79 -10.81 -2.27
C LEU A 129 11.42 -10.88 -0.78
N GLU A 130 11.58 -12.05 -0.15
CA GLU A 130 11.33 -12.25 1.29
C GLU A 130 12.59 -12.04 2.15
N LEU A 131 13.61 -11.37 1.63
CA LEU A 131 14.78 -10.92 2.39
C LEU A 131 14.68 -9.41 2.65
N CYS A 132 15.12 -8.94 3.81
CA CYS A 132 15.23 -7.49 4.06
C CYS A 132 16.41 -6.90 3.26
N ILE A 133 16.42 -5.58 3.04
CA ILE A 133 17.47 -4.88 2.27
C ILE A 133 18.88 -5.25 2.75
N THR A 134 19.08 -5.38 4.08
CA THR A 134 20.37 -5.73 4.67
C THR A 134 20.78 -7.17 4.34
N CYS A 135 19.86 -8.13 4.47
CA CYS A 135 20.13 -9.52 4.14
C CYS A 135 20.29 -9.76 2.64
N LYS A 136 19.53 -9.03 1.78
CA LYS A 136 19.71 -9.06 0.33
C LYS A 136 21.12 -8.59 -0.05
N ARG A 137 21.56 -7.45 0.49
CA ARG A 137 22.90 -6.90 0.22
C ARG A 137 24.00 -7.87 0.63
N LYS A 138 23.90 -8.50 1.81
CA LYS A 138 24.86 -9.52 2.26
C LYS A 138 24.90 -10.71 1.29
N ALA A 139 23.75 -11.28 0.96
CA ALA A 139 23.67 -12.40 0.02
C ALA A 139 24.26 -12.07 -1.37
N ALA A 140 24.05 -10.85 -1.86
CA ALA A 140 24.62 -10.40 -3.13
C ALA A 140 26.15 -10.25 -3.09
N LEU A 141 26.72 -9.86 -1.93
CA LEU A 141 28.17 -9.79 -1.74
C LEU A 141 28.81 -11.19 -1.63
N ASP A 142 28.12 -12.12 -0.97
CA ASP A 142 28.63 -13.47 -0.71
C ASP A 142 28.48 -14.41 -1.91
N THR A 143 27.61 -14.10 -2.89
CA THR A 143 27.35 -14.93 -4.07
C THR A 143 27.25 -14.08 -5.36
N PRO A 144 28.33 -14.02 -6.18
CA PRO A 144 28.34 -13.19 -7.40
C PRO A 144 27.25 -13.53 -8.42
N ALA A 145 26.78 -14.78 -8.45
CA ALA A 145 25.70 -15.22 -9.33
C ALA A 145 24.34 -14.60 -8.98
N LEU A 146 24.04 -14.39 -7.69
CA LEU A 146 22.81 -13.71 -7.24
C LEU A 146 22.86 -12.20 -7.49
N ALA A 147 24.06 -11.60 -7.51
CA ALA A 147 24.22 -10.19 -7.86
C ALA A 147 23.74 -9.88 -9.29
N LEU A 148 23.91 -10.80 -10.24
CA LEU A 148 23.42 -10.65 -11.62
C LEU A 148 21.89 -10.75 -11.75
N GLU A 149 21.22 -11.47 -10.84
CA GLU A 149 19.76 -11.59 -10.81
C GLU A 149 19.09 -10.40 -10.08
N VAL A 150 19.79 -9.76 -9.14
CA VAL A 150 19.27 -8.62 -8.36
C VAL A 150 19.57 -7.27 -9.04
N THR A 151 20.45 -7.23 -10.03
CA THR A 151 20.87 -6.00 -10.75
C THR A 151 20.33 -5.88 -12.18
N ARG A 152 19.57 -6.88 -12.67
CA ARG A 152 18.80 -6.81 -13.93
C ARG A 152 17.37 -6.37 -13.66
#